data_AF-A0A957PRM5-F1
#
_entry.id   AF-A0A957PRM5-F1
#
_cell.length_a   1.000
_cell.length_b   1.000
_cell.length_c   1.000
_cell.angle_alpha   90.00
_cell.angle_beta   90.00
_cell.angle_gamma   90.00
#
_symmetry.space_group_name_H-M   'P 1'
#
loop_
_entity.id
_entity.type
_entity.pdbx_description
1 polymer ?
#
loop_
_entity_poly.entity_id
_entity_poly.type
_entity_poly.pdbx_seq_one_letter_code
_entity_poly.pdbx_strand_id
1 'polypeptide(L)'
;RDVSIQPLGDPALDLGVNPRLVFNVRSALDNAWKFWDLPPAWKEAARDYCQNVKIVVSGGFNPEKIRKFEKLSVPADIYAVGSYLFSNGNGTSTDFTADVVRVKIHGEWVDMAKVGRAVGENENLERVW
;
A
#
# COMPACT_ATOMS: atom_id res chain seq x y z
N ARG A 1 10.55 -1.39 -5.87
CA ARG A 1 11.08 -0.49 -4.81
C ARG A 1 10.35 0.83 -4.94
N ASP A 2 9.92 1.44 -3.84
CA ASP A 2 9.37 2.79 -3.91
C ASP A 2 10.50 3.79 -4.22
N VAL A 3 10.22 4.78 -5.06
CA VAL A 3 11.22 5.75 -5.51
C VAL A 3 11.79 6.60 -4.37
N SER A 4 11.05 6.76 -3.26
CA SER A 4 11.46 7.52 -2.08
C SER A 4 12.46 6.79 -1.18
N ILE A 5 12.73 5.51 -1.41
CA ILE A 5 13.57 4.68 -0.53
C ILE A 5 14.95 4.50 -1.13
N GLN A 6 15.97 5.20 -0.63
CA GLN A 6 17.36 4.99 -1.08
C GLN A 6 17.78 3.53 -0.93
N PRO A 7 18.34 2.88 -1.96
CA PRO A 7 18.62 1.45 -1.92
C PRO A 7 19.78 1.16 -0.95
N LEU A 8 19.61 0.15 -0.11
CA LEU A 8 20.68 -0.40 0.73
C LEU A 8 21.29 -1.67 0.12
N GLY A 9 20.69 -2.20 -0.95
CA GLY A 9 21.15 -3.41 -1.62
C GLY A 9 20.56 -4.70 -1.05
N ASP A 10 19.74 -4.60 -0.01
CA ASP A 10 18.97 -5.72 0.55
C ASP A 10 17.49 -5.57 0.14
N PRO A 11 16.96 -6.45 -0.73
CA PRO A 11 15.57 -6.43 -1.14
C PRO A 11 14.57 -6.47 0.02
N ALA A 12 14.90 -7.14 1.13
CA ALA A 12 14.01 -7.22 2.30
C ALA A 12 13.90 -5.89 3.06
N LEU A 13 14.86 -4.98 2.87
CA LEU A 13 14.87 -3.65 3.45
C LEU A 13 14.42 -2.56 2.45
N ASP A 14 14.51 -2.84 1.15
CA ASP A 14 14.23 -1.88 0.09
C ASP A 14 12.84 -2.04 -0.54
N LEU A 15 12.26 -3.25 -0.55
CA LEU A 15 11.00 -3.54 -1.22
C LEU A 15 9.80 -3.60 -0.25
N GLY A 16 8.60 -3.51 -0.83
CA GLY A 16 7.33 -3.62 -0.11
C GLY A 16 7.11 -2.52 0.94
N VAL A 17 6.14 -2.76 1.82
CA VAL A 17 5.91 -1.89 2.98
C VAL A 17 6.97 -2.19 4.05
N ASN A 18 7.89 -1.24 4.22
CA ASN A 18 9.02 -1.31 5.15
C ASN A 18 9.05 -0.08 6.08
N PRO A 19 9.79 -0.13 7.21
CA PRO A 19 9.86 0.96 8.18
C PRO A 19 10.21 2.34 7.58
N ARG A 20 11.18 2.38 6.66
CA ARG A 20 11.69 3.62 6.08
C ARG A 20 10.61 4.31 5.25
N LEU A 21 9.82 3.54 4.50
CA LEU A 21 8.68 4.07 3.74
C LEU A 21 7.64 4.70 4.66
N VAL A 22 7.34 4.05 5.79
CA VAL A 22 6.35 4.57 6.74
C VAL A 22 6.84 5.84 7.42
N PHE A 23 8.12 5.92 7.80
CA PHE A 23 8.71 7.17 8.33
C PHE A 23 8.69 8.30 7.31
N ASN A 24 9.00 8.02 6.04
CA ASN A 24 8.92 9.00 4.97
C ASN A 24 7.48 9.53 4.82
N VAL A 25 6.48 8.64 4.81
CA VAL A 25 5.06 9.01 4.71
C VAL A 25 4.63 9.85 5.91
N ARG A 26 4.96 9.43 7.14
CA ARG A 26 4.63 10.18 8.36
C ARG A 26 5.20 11.60 8.30
N SER A 27 6.49 11.72 7.97
CA SER A 27 7.17 13.01 7.81
C SER A 27 6.50 13.87 6.74
N ALA A 28 6.14 13.29 5.59
CA ALA A 28 5.45 14.01 4.53
C ALA A 28 4.07 14.51 4.98
N LEU A 29 3.27 13.66 5.65
CA LEU A 29 1.96 14.03 6.17
C LEU A 29 2.06 15.16 7.20
N ASP A 30 2.97 15.06 8.18
CA ASP A 30 3.15 16.04 9.25
C ASP A 30 3.54 17.44 8.73
N ASN A 31 4.16 17.49 7.55
CA ASN A 31 4.65 18.70 6.93
C ASN A 31 3.80 19.18 5.74
N ALA A 32 2.79 18.41 5.29
CA ALA A 32 2.03 18.70 4.08
C ALA A 32 1.37 20.09 4.11
N TRP A 33 0.78 20.47 5.24
CA TRP A 33 0.14 21.77 5.45
C TRP A 33 1.04 22.97 5.18
N LYS A 34 2.37 22.82 5.32
CA LYS A 34 3.34 23.90 5.08
C LYS A 34 3.40 24.33 3.62
N PHE A 35 2.96 23.45 2.72
CA PHE A 35 2.99 23.66 1.26
C PHE A 35 1.61 23.97 0.69
N TRP A 36 0.57 24.00 1.52
CA TRP A 36 -0.77 24.36 1.10
C TRP A 36 -0.94 25.89 1.06
N ASP A 37 -1.58 26.39 0.01
CA ASP A 37 -1.96 27.79 -0.08
C ASP A 37 -3.21 28.03 0.78
N LEU A 38 -2.98 28.35 2.06
CA LEU A 38 -4.03 28.56 3.05
C LEU A 38 -3.93 29.93 3.73
N PRO A 39 -5.07 30.58 4.03
CA PRO A 39 -5.09 31.77 4.86
C PRO A 39 -4.47 31.50 6.25
N PRO A 40 -3.81 32.49 6.89
CA PRO A 40 -3.14 32.29 8.18
C PRO A 40 -4.03 31.68 9.27
N ALA A 41 -5.32 32.03 9.28
CA ALA A 41 -6.31 31.52 10.23
C ALA A 41 -6.49 30.00 10.19
N TRP A 42 -6.18 29.34 9.06
CA TRP A 42 -6.36 27.89 8.88
C TRP A 42 -5.09 27.09 9.13
N LYS A 43 -3.93 27.74 9.30
CA LYS A 43 -2.64 27.03 9.36
C LYS A 43 -2.53 26.09 10.56
N GLU A 44 -3.04 26.50 11.72
CA GLU A 44 -3.02 25.67 12.93
C GLU A 44 -3.94 24.44 12.77
N ALA A 45 -5.18 24.66 12.34
CA ALA A 45 -6.13 23.58 12.07
C ALA A 45 -5.61 22.59 11.01
N ALA A 46 -4.94 23.09 9.96
CA ALA A 46 -4.32 22.27 8.92
C ALA A 46 -3.15 21.44 9.46
N ARG A 47 -2.31 22.03 10.32
CA ARG A 47 -1.24 21.31 11.01
C ARG A 47 -1.81 20.17 11.85
N ASP A 48 -2.81 20.46 12.67
CA ASP A 48 -3.42 19.46 13.54
C ASP A 48 -4.09 18.36 12.73
N TYR A 49 -4.80 18.72 11.65
CA TYR A 49 -5.37 17.75 10.72
C TYR A 49 -4.30 16.79 10.18
N CYS A 50 -3.21 17.32 9.64
CA CYS A 50 -2.09 16.55 9.10
C CYS A 50 -1.49 15.57 10.12
N GLN A 51 -1.26 16.04 11.35
CA GLN A 51 -0.69 15.22 12.43
C GLN A 51 -1.66 14.13 12.93
N ASN A 52 -2.97 14.36 12.79
CA ASN A 52 -3.99 13.40 13.20
C ASN A 52 -4.30 12.32 12.14
N VAL A 53 -3.82 12.47 10.90
CA VAL A 53 -3.99 11.44 9.85
C VAL A 53 -3.36 10.13 10.33
N LYS A 54 -4.14 9.05 10.31
CA LYS A 54 -3.71 7.72 10.72
C LYS A 54 -3.07 6.93 9.57
N ILE A 55 -2.07 6.11 9.87
CA ILE A 55 -1.36 5.28 8.90
C ILE A 55 -1.75 3.81 9.12
N VAL A 56 -2.35 3.22 8.09
CA VAL A 56 -2.61 1.78 8.01
C VAL A 56 -1.55 1.14 7.14
N VAL A 57 -0.90 0.08 7.63
CA VAL A 57 0.09 -0.68 6.88
C VAL A 57 -0.46 -2.06 6.50
N SER A 58 -0.34 -2.41 5.22
CA SER A 58 -0.78 -3.70 4.68
C SER A 58 0.30 -4.32 3.78
N GLY A 59 0.26 -5.63 3.56
CA GLY A 59 1.19 -6.33 2.67
C GLY A 59 2.22 -7.19 3.41
N GLY A 60 1.91 -8.49 3.49
CA GLY A 60 2.80 -9.51 4.06
C GLY A 60 3.13 -9.29 5.53
N PHE A 61 2.22 -8.71 6.31
CA PHE A 61 2.40 -8.61 7.76
C PHE A 61 2.13 -9.95 8.44
N ASN A 62 3.00 -10.27 9.40
CA ASN A 62 2.98 -11.43 10.27
C ASN A 62 3.58 -11.00 11.64
N PRO A 63 3.53 -11.84 12.69
CA PRO A 63 4.03 -11.49 14.01
C PRO A 63 5.49 -11.01 14.02
N GLU A 64 6.37 -11.62 13.23
CA GLU A 64 7.78 -11.25 13.15
C GLU A 64 7.96 -9.84 12.58
N LYS A 65 7.25 -9.52 11.50
CA LYS A 65 7.28 -8.20 10.86
C LYS A 65 6.66 -7.14 11.77
N ILE A 66 5.56 -7.46 12.45
CA ILE A 66 4.91 -6.55 13.42
C ILE A 66 5.87 -6.24 14.58
N ARG A 67 6.48 -7.26 15.20
CA ARG A 67 7.48 -7.05 16.28
C ARG A 67 8.64 -6.17 15.82
N LYS A 68 9.11 -6.32 14.58
CA LYS A 68 10.15 -5.44 14.01
C LYS A 68 9.68 -4.00 13.89
N PHE A 69 8.45 -3.77 13.44
CA PHE A 69 7.86 -2.43 13.34
C PHE A 69 7.70 -1.77 14.71
N GLU A 70 7.18 -2.51 15.69
CA GLU A 70 7.02 -2.01 17.07
C GLU A 70 8.36 -1.70 17.72
N LYS A 71 9.35 -2.61 17.60
CA LYS A 71 10.71 -2.39 18.13
C LYS A 71 11.37 -1.13 17.55
N LEU A 72 11.10 -0.81 16.29
CA LEU A 72 11.64 0.37 15.62
C LEU A 72 10.77 1.62 15.81
N SER A 73 9.69 1.53 16.61
CA SER A 73 8.73 2.63 16.82
C SER A 73 8.22 3.22 15.50
N VAL A 74 7.93 2.35 14.53
CA VAL A 74 7.40 2.78 13.23
C VAL A 74 6.02 3.42 13.45
N PRO A 75 5.74 4.60 12.89
CA PRO A 75 4.48 5.33 13.11
C PRO A 75 3.34 4.73 12.29
N ALA A 76 3.04 3.45 12.52
CA ALA A 76 1.86 2.77 11.99
C ALA A 76 0.80 2.69 13.09
N ASP A 77 -0.42 3.12 12.80
CA ASP A 77 -1.53 3.08 13.74
C ASP A 77 -2.27 1.74 13.68
N ILE A 78 -2.33 1.11 12.51
CA ILE A 78 -3.09 -0.14 12.27
C ILE A 78 -2.29 -1.09 11.37
N TYR A 79 -2.22 -2.36 11.75
CA TYR A 79 -1.66 -3.44 10.94
C TYR A 79 -2.77 -4.25 10.27
N ALA A 80 -2.87 -4.17 8.93
CA ALA A 80 -3.78 -4.99 8.16
C ALA A 80 -3.11 -6.32 7.78
N VAL A 81 -3.62 -7.41 8.35
CA VAL A 81 -3.10 -8.77 8.19
C VAL A 81 -4.08 -9.58 7.33
N GLY A 82 -3.60 -10.14 6.22
CA GLY A 82 -4.37 -10.94 5.28
C GLY A 82 -4.00 -12.42 5.36
N SER A 83 -3.29 -12.92 4.35
CA SER A 83 -2.90 -14.34 4.15
C SER A 83 -2.37 -15.06 5.39
N TYR A 84 -1.73 -14.35 6.33
CA TYR A 84 -1.25 -14.95 7.58
C TYR A 84 -2.38 -15.43 8.53
N LEU A 85 -3.59 -14.86 8.43
CA LEU A 85 -4.75 -15.29 9.22
C LEU A 85 -5.49 -16.48 8.60
N PHE A 86 -5.22 -16.82 7.34
CA PHE A 86 -5.91 -17.91 6.65
C PHE A 86 -5.10 -19.21 6.74
N SER A 87 -5.78 -20.35 6.66
CA SER A 87 -5.16 -21.68 6.58
C SER A 87 -4.58 -21.96 5.20
N ASN A 88 -3.62 -21.14 4.80
CA ASN A 88 -2.81 -21.37 3.60
C ASN A 88 -1.76 -22.46 3.94
N GLY A 89 -1.82 -23.59 3.24
CA GLY A 89 -0.99 -24.77 3.51
C GLY A 89 -0.70 -25.57 2.24
N ASN A 90 -0.08 -26.75 2.39
CA ASN A 90 0.49 -27.52 1.26
C ASN A 90 -0.50 -28.01 0.19
N GLY A 91 -1.81 -27.84 0.39
CA GLY A 91 -2.85 -28.16 -0.59
C GLY A 91 -4.03 -27.18 -0.64
N THR A 92 -3.98 -26.09 0.14
CA THR A 92 -5.04 -25.08 0.20
C THR A 92 -4.42 -23.70 0.08
N SER A 93 -4.71 -23.03 -1.03
CA SER A 93 -4.43 -21.60 -1.20
C SER A 93 -5.75 -20.86 -1.27
N THR A 94 -5.92 -19.87 -0.41
CA THR A 94 -7.02 -18.91 -0.50
C THR A 94 -6.57 -17.59 -1.13
N ASP A 95 -5.30 -17.50 -1.56
CA ASP A 95 -4.72 -16.31 -2.16
C ASP A 95 -5.02 -16.29 -3.66
N PHE A 96 -6.14 -15.67 -4.02
CA PHE A 96 -6.48 -15.34 -5.41
C PHE A 96 -6.34 -13.83 -5.64
N THR A 97 -5.88 -13.44 -6.83
CA THR A 97 -5.77 -12.03 -7.22
C THR A 97 -6.63 -11.79 -8.45
N ALA A 98 -7.42 -10.72 -8.41
CA ALA A 98 -8.11 -10.17 -9.58
C ALA A 98 -7.64 -8.73 -9.76
N ASP A 99 -7.04 -8.44 -10.91
CA ASP A 99 -6.62 -7.09 -11.28
C ASP A 99 -7.55 -6.57 -12.39
N VAL A 100 -8.06 -5.34 -12.23
CA VAL A 100 -8.70 -4.64 -13.35
C VAL A 100 -7.59 -4.19 -14.31
N VAL A 101 -7.63 -4.68 -15.54
CA VAL A 101 -6.62 -4.41 -16.57
C VAL A 101 -7.17 -3.66 -17.79
N ARG A 102 -8.49 -3.63 -17.94
CA ARG A 102 -9.22 -2.91 -18.99
C ARG A 102 -10.51 -2.33 -18.44
N VAL A 103 -10.91 -1.18 -18.96
CA VAL A 103 -12.21 -0.55 -18.68
C VAL A 103 -12.94 -0.27 -20.00
N LYS A 104 -14.26 -0.36 -20.01
CA LYS A 104 -15.06 -0.09 -21.21
C LYS A 104 -15.61 1.33 -21.18
N ILE A 105 -15.18 2.17 -22.12
CA ILE A 105 -15.55 3.59 -22.21
C ILE A 105 -16.15 3.83 -23.60
N HIS A 106 -17.40 4.33 -23.65
CA HIS A 106 -18.13 4.57 -24.90
C HIS A 106 -18.19 3.37 -25.87
N GLY A 107 -18.23 2.14 -25.32
CA GLY A 107 -18.27 0.91 -26.12
C GLY A 107 -16.88 0.32 -26.43
N GLU A 108 -15.82 1.10 -26.24
CA GLU A 108 -14.45 0.70 -26.54
C GLU A 108 -13.71 0.21 -25.29
N TRP A 109 -12.86 -0.79 -25.45
CA TRP A 109 -11.99 -1.26 -24.38
C TRP A 109 -10.72 -0.43 -24.32
N VAL A 110 -10.41 0.10 -23.13
CA VAL A 110 -9.21 0.89 -22.85
C VAL A 110 -8.34 0.15 -21.84
N ASP A 111 -7.07 -0.07 -22.18
CA ASP A 111 -6.09 -0.69 -21.30
C ASP A 111 -5.74 0.23 -20.12
N MET A 112 -5.87 -0.29 -18.91
CA MET A 112 -5.62 0.43 -17.66
C MET A 112 -5.14 -0.57 -16.61
N ALA A 113 -3.95 -1.12 -16.82
CA ALA A 113 -3.38 -2.14 -15.96
C ALA A 113 -2.31 -1.56 -15.03
N LYS A 114 -2.18 -2.16 -13.84
CA LYS A 114 -1.01 -1.97 -12.98
C LYS A 114 0.26 -2.40 -13.73
N VAL A 115 1.36 -1.67 -13.56
CA VAL A 115 2.65 -2.02 -14.19
C VAL A 115 3.01 -3.49 -13.95
N GLY A 116 3.34 -4.21 -15.03
CA GLY A 116 3.63 -5.65 -15.00
C GLY A 116 2.39 -6.55 -15.09
N ARG A 117 1.19 -5.98 -15.19
CA ARG A 117 -0.05 -6.69 -15.52
C ARG A 117 -0.52 -6.32 -16.92
N ALA A 118 -1.22 -7.25 -17.55
CA ALA A 118 -1.89 -7.08 -18.82
C ALA A 118 -3.08 -8.03 -18.84
N VAL A 119 -3.86 -7.97 -19.90
CA VAL A 119 -4.93 -8.93 -20.10
C VAL A 119 -4.32 -10.31 -20.32
N GLY A 120 -4.70 -11.25 -19.45
CA GLY A 120 -4.46 -12.67 -19.69
C GLY A 120 -5.58 -13.26 -20.54
N GLU A 121 -5.22 -14.03 -21.55
CA GLU A 121 -6.14 -14.97 -22.20
C GLU A 121 -6.10 -16.29 -21.43
N ASN A 122 -7.26 -16.86 -21.14
CA ASN A 122 -7.37 -18.17 -20.52
C ASN A 122 -8.54 -18.91 -21.16
N GLU A 123 -8.22 -19.93 -21.93
CA GLU A 123 -9.17 -20.74 -22.71
C GLU A 123 -10.19 -21.47 -21.82
N ASN A 124 -9.89 -21.64 -20.53
CA ASN A 124 -10.80 -22.26 -19.57
C ASN A 124 -11.77 -21.27 -18.92
N LEU A 125 -11.63 -19.97 -19.17
CA LEU A 125 -12.56 -18.96 -18.64
C LEU A 125 -13.73 -18.79 -19.59
N GLU A 126 -14.94 -18.97 -19.06
CA GLU A 126 -16.17 -18.60 -19.71
C GLU A 126 -16.87 -17.48 -18.94
N ARG A 127 -17.75 -16.76 -19.63
CA ARG A 127 -18.55 -15.74 -18.98
C ARG A 127 -19.71 -16.39 -18.24
N VAL A 128 -19.68 -16.29 -16.92
CA VAL A 128 -20.74 -16.79 -16.03
C VAL A 128 -21.67 -15.62 -15.66
N TRP A 129 -22.97 -15.85 -15.71
CA TRP A 129 -24.03 -14.90 -15.32
C TRP A 129 -25.00 -15.59 -14.36
#